data_AF-A0A6J6YN55-F1
#
_entry.id   AF-A0A6J6YN55-F1
#
_cell.length_a   1.000
_cell.length_b   1.000
_cell.length_c   1.000
_cell.angle_alpha   90.00
_cell.angle_beta   90.00
_cell.angle_gamma   90.00
#
_symmetry.space_group_name_H-M   'P 1'
#
loop_
_entity.id
_entity.type
_entity.pdbx_description
1 polymer ?
#
loop_
_entity_poly.entity_id
_entity_poly.type
_entity_poly.pdbx_seq_one_letter_code
_entity_poly.pdbx_strand_id
1 'polypeptide(L)'
;MFNTEPAKVREGYANFAISDPPLKLVLIENAVAERLNHLGIEVSSSEEVVDATQRFDSIGFTTDIEEQTTCCYAVQDKVWVRDPDDARWEVYTVLSDSEVFGSAPIDGGDVCCATAPSESVTLTSKTGCC
;
A
#
# COMPACT_ATOMS: atom_id res chain seq x y z
N MET A 1 -6.61 -11.40 -19.37
CA MET A 1 -6.40 -11.01 -17.97
C MET A 1 -7.71 -10.45 -17.42
N PHE A 2 -8.05 -9.16 -17.53
CA PHE A 2 -9.35 -8.63 -17.05
C PHE A 2 -10.14 -7.75 -18.04
N ASN A 3 -9.58 -7.45 -19.22
CA ASN A 3 -10.23 -6.67 -20.29
C ASN A 3 -10.84 -5.33 -19.82
N THR A 4 -10.17 -4.65 -18.88
CA THR A 4 -10.55 -3.33 -18.36
C THR A 4 -9.31 -2.46 -18.21
N GLU A 5 -9.49 -1.15 -18.31
CA GLU A 5 -8.44 -0.17 -18.03
C GLU A 5 -8.21 -0.03 -16.51
N PRO A 6 -7.03 0.47 -16.08
CA PRO A 6 -6.79 0.79 -14.68
C PRO A 6 -7.75 1.87 -14.19
N ALA A 7 -8.24 1.74 -12.97
CA ALA A 7 -9.08 2.75 -12.32
C ALA A 7 -8.26 3.97 -11.85
N LYS A 8 -6.97 3.77 -11.54
CA LYS A 8 -6.03 4.85 -11.15
C LYS A 8 -4.65 4.54 -11.71
N VAL A 9 -4.01 5.52 -12.32
CA VAL A 9 -2.61 5.47 -12.80
C VAL A 9 -1.84 6.69 -12.29
N ARG A 10 -0.65 6.45 -11.76
CA ARG A 10 0.34 7.43 -11.29
C ARG A 10 1.74 6.92 -11.63
N GLU A 11 2.76 7.76 -11.47
CA GLU A 11 4.14 7.32 -11.65
C GLU A 11 4.47 6.20 -10.64
N GLY A 12 4.96 5.06 -11.13
CA GLY A 12 5.26 3.87 -10.33
C GLY A 12 4.05 3.13 -9.72
N TYR A 13 2.81 3.51 -10.03
CA TYR A 13 1.61 2.94 -9.42
C TYR A 13 0.42 2.83 -10.38
N ALA A 14 -0.24 1.68 -10.40
CA ALA A 14 -1.55 1.54 -11.02
C ALA A 14 -2.45 0.63 -10.19
N ASN A 15 -3.77 0.88 -10.20
CA ASN A 15 -4.73 -0.07 -9.66
C ASN A 15 -5.89 -0.34 -10.63
N PHE A 16 -6.47 -1.52 -10.47
CA PHE A 16 -7.67 -1.96 -11.17
C PHE A 16 -8.73 -2.30 -10.12
N ALA A 17 -9.95 -1.83 -10.37
CA ALA A 17 -11.13 -2.23 -9.62
C ALA A 17 -11.99 -3.11 -10.53
N ILE A 18 -11.94 -4.42 -10.33
CA ILE A 18 -12.61 -5.41 -11.17
C ILE A 18 -13.84 -5.90 -10.41
N SER A 19 -15.01 -5.84 -11.05
CA SER A 19 -16.28 -6.25 -10.44
C SER A 19 -16.53 -7.76 -10.55
N ASP A 20 -16.11 -8.39 -11.65
CA ASP A 20 -16.27 -9.83 -11.88
C ASP A 20 -15.01 -10.44 -12.53
N PRO A 21 -14.21 -11.24 -11.80
CA PRO A 21 -14.36 -11.53 -10.37
C PRO A 21 -14.07 -10.28 -9.50
N PRO A 22 -14.68 -10.12 -8.31
CA PRO A 22 -14.36 -9.04 -7.39
C PRO A 22 -12.88 -9.06 -7.03
N LEU A 23 -12.13 -8.06 -7.50
CA LEU A 23 -10.69 -7.99 -7.30
C LEU A 23 -10.21 -6.54 -7.33
N LYS A 24 -9.45 -6.17 -6.29
CA LYS A 24 -8.55 -5.03 -6.32
C LYS A 24 -7.16 -5.51 -6.70
N LEU A 25 -6.69 -5.16 -7.90
CA LEU A 25 -5.31 -5.44 -8.31
C LEU A 25 -4.50 -4.15 -8.23
N VAL A 26 -3.42 -4.17 -7.46
CA VAL A 26 -2.47 -3.05 -7.33
C VAL A 26 -1.15 -3.47 -7.94
N LEU A 27 -0.61 -2.61 -8.82
CA LEU A 27 0.70 -2.76 -9.43
C LEU A 27 1.60 -1.65 -8.91
N ILE A 28 2.73 -2.03 -8.35
CA ILE A 28 3.74 -1.13 -7.79
C ILE A 28 5.03 -1.40 -8.56
N GLU A 29 5.64 -0.35 -9.09
CA GLU A 29 6.95 -0.45 -9.74
C GLU A 29 8.04 -0.53 -8.67
N ASN A 30 8.75 -1.67 -8.62
CA ASN A 30 9.87 -1.89 -7.72
C ASN A 30 11.18 -2.05 -8.50
N ALA A 31 12.27 -1.44 -7.99
CA ALA A 31 13.60 -1.53 -8.59
C ALA A 31 14.23 -2.94 -8.45
N VAL A 32 13.75 -3.72 -7.48
CA VAL A 32 14.12 -5.12 -7.26
C VAL A 32 12.96 -6.03 -7.64
N ALA A 33 13.29 -7.17 -8.24
CA ALA A 33 12.28 -8.15 -8.68
C ALA A 33 11.71 -8.91 -7.47
N GLU A 34 10.67 -8.36 -6.86
CA GLU A 34 9.82 -9.05 -5.90
C GLU A 34 8.64 -9.72 -6.61
N ARG A 35 8.22 -10.89 -6.10
CA ARG A 35 7.13 -11.66 -6.71
C ARG A 35 5.74 -11.28 -6.18
N LEU A 36 5.67 -10.88 -4.91
CA LEU A 36 4.44 -10.50 -4.21
C LEU A 36 4.82 -9.43 -3.19
N ASN A 37 4.15 -8.27 -3.23
CA ASN A 37 4.40 -7.20 -2.27
C ASN A 37 3.62 -7.44 -0.96
N HIS A 38 2.30 -7.61 -1.05
CA HIS A 38 1.43 -8.04 0.04
C HIS A 38 0.08 -8.51 -0.52
N LEU A 39 -0.76 -9.04 0.37
CA LEU A 39 -2.14 -9.43 0.09
C LEU A 39 -3.09 -8.59 0.94
N GLY A 40 -4.30 -8.36 0.43
CA GLY A 40 -5.28 -7.51 1.08
C GLY A 40 -6.71 -8.03 0.92
N ILE A 41 -7.54 -7.76 1.93
CA ILE A 41 -8.98 -7.95 1.90
C ILE A 41 -9.62 -6.58 2.09
N GLU A 42 -10.20 -6.04 1.01
CA GLU A 42 -10.97 -4.80 1.06
C GLU A 42 -12.37 -5.09 1.64
N VAL A 43 -12.71 -4.42 2.74
CA VAL A 43 -13.99 -4.51 3.44
C VAL A 43 -14.77 -3.19 3.34
N SER A 44 -16.08 -3.26 3.60
CA SER A 44 -16.98 -2.16 3.29
C SER A 44 -16.99 -1.04 4.33
N SER A 45 -16.48 -1.28 5.55
CA SER A 45 -16.46 -0.29 6.62
C SER A 45 -15.33 -0.49 7.64
N SER A 46 -15.11 0.53 8.47
CA SER A 46 -14.14 0.50 9.57
C SER A 46 -14.54 -0.51 10.65
N GLU A 47 -15.84 -0.73 10.88
CA GLU A 47 -16.31 -1.74 11.82
C GLU A 47 -15.87 -3.16 11.39
N GLU A 48 -15.90 -3.46 10.09
CA GLU A 48 -15.40 -4.74 9.59
C GLU A 48 -13.88 -4.91 9.77
N VAL A 49 -13.11 -3.81 9.71
CA VAL A 49 -11.68 -3.82 10.05
C VAL A 49 -11.49 -4.14 11.54
N VAL A 50 -12.27 -3.50 12.42
CA VAL A 50 -12.24 -3.76 13.87
C VAL A 50 -12.61 -5.21 14.20
N ASP A 51 -13.64 -5.75 13.55
CA ASP A 51 -14.04 -7.16 13.70
C ASP A 51 -12.93 -8.11 13.24
N ALA A 52 -12.22 -7.78 12.16
CA ALA A 52 -11.08 -8.54 11.70
C ALA A 52 -9.90 -8.50 12.68
N THR A 53 -9.59 -7.34 13.25
CA THR A 53 -8.56 -7.18 14.30
C THR A 53 -8.86 -8.09 15.49
N GLN A 54 -10.08 -8.03 16.04
CA GLN A 54 -10.49 -8.87 17.17
C GLN A 54 -10.38 -10.36 16.86
N ARG A 55 -10.75 -10.76 15.63
CA ARG A 55 -10.61 -12.14 15.17
C ARG A 55 -9.15 -12.56 15.11
N PHE A 56 -8.25 -11.74 14.56
CA PHE A 56 -6.81 -12.03 14.49
C PHE A 56 -6.18 -12.16 15.88
N ASP A 57 -6.50 -11.25 16.80
CA ASP A 57 -6.07 -11.33 18.20
C ASP A 57 -6.54 -12.62 18.86
N SER A 58 -7.80 -13.00 18.64
CA SER A 58 -8.41 -14.19 19.26
C SER A 58 -7.75 -15.51 18.83
N ILE A 59 -7.12 -15.54 17.66
CA ILE A 59 -6.42 -16.71 17.11
C ILE A 59 -4.89 -16.58 17.23
N GLY A 60 -4.39 -15.54 17.90
CA GLY A 60 -2.99 -15.40 18.30
C GLY A 60 -2.06 -14.75 17.26
N PHE A 61 -2.60 -14.02 16.29
CA PHE A 61 -1.76 -13.17 15.44
C PHE A 61 -1.37 -11.89 16.18
N THR A 62 -0.17 -11.38 15.92
CA THR A 62 0.21 -10.02 16.28
C THR A 62 -0.38 -9.07 15.25
N THR A 63 -1.26 -8.16 15.68
CA THR A 63 -1.86 -7.14 14.82
C THR A 63 -1.10 -5.83 14.87
N ASP A 64 -0.96 -5.16 13.73
CA ASP A 64 -0.53 -3.76 13.63
C ASP A 64 -1.68 -2.94 13.02
N ILE A 65 -2.16 -1.94 13.75
CA ILE A 65 -3.40 -1.21 13.44
C ILE A 65 -3.04 0.20 12.99
N GLU A 66 -3.58 0.61 11.83
CA GLU A 66 -3.46 1.96 11.33
C GLU A 66 -4.86 2.55 11.07
N GLU A 67 -5.18 3.64 11.76
CA GLU A 67 -6.46 4.35 11.61
C GLU A 67 -6.25 5.68 10.87
N GLN A 68 -7.19 6.03 9.99
CA GLN A 68 -7.23 7.25 9.19
C GLN A 68 -5.89 7.58 8.51
N THR A 69 -5.18 6.56 8.08
CA THR A 69 -3.81 6.67 7.58
C THR A 69 -3.82 6.78 6.07
N THR A 70 -3.05 7.74 5.54
CA THR A 70 -2.91 7.87 4.08
C THR A 70 -1.88 6.87 3.58
N CYS A 71 -2.32 5.93 2.74
CA CYS A 71 -1.50 4.92 2.09
C CYS A 71 -1.71 5.01 0.57
N CYS A 72 -0.61 5.07 -0.18
CA CYS A 72 -0.66 5.40 -1.62
C CYS A 72 -1.44 6.70 -1.87
N TYR A 73 -2.64 6.63 -2.45
CA TYR A 73 -3.50 7.76 -2.79
C TYR A 73 -4.90 7.60 -2.18
N ALA A 74 -4.98 7.02 -0.97
CA ALA A 74 -6.23 6.80 -0.24
C ALA A 74 -5.99 6.95 1.26
N VAL A 75 -6.99 7.49 1.97
CA VAL A 75 -7.09 7.43 3.43
C VAL A 75 -7.80 6.13 3.80
N GLN A 76 -7.22 5.36 4.71
CA GLN A 76 -7.68 4.01 5.04
C GLN A 76 -7.66 3.78 6.55
N ASP A 77 -8.56 2.90 6.99
CA ASP A 77 -8.38 2.14 8.22
C ASP A 77 -7.93 0.74 7.83
N LYS A 78 -6.95 0.18 8.56
CA LYS A 78 -6.41 -1.15 8.28
C LYS A 78 -5.85 -1.84 9.51
N VAL A 79 -5.80 -3.16 9.43
CA VAL A 79 -5.03 -4.02 10.33
C VAL A 79 -4.13 -4.93 9.51
N TRP A 80 -2.88 -5.04 9.91
CA TRP A 80 -1.88 -5.93 9.32
C TRP A 80 -1.61 -7.13 10.20
N VAL A 81 -1.35 -8.27 9.56
CA VAL A 81 -0.76 -9.47 10.16
C VAL A 81 0.30 -10.07 9.22
N ARG A 82 1.13 -10.96 9.75
CA ARG A 82 2.04 -11.81 8.97
C ARG A 82 1.59 -13.26 9.07
N ASP A 83 1.57 -13.96 7.95
CA ASP A 83 1.29 -15.40 7.94
C ASP A 83 2.53 -16.24 8.32
N PRO A 84 2.41 -17.56 8.49
CA PRO A 84 3.54 -18.42 8.86
C PRO A 84 4.70 -18.44 7.84
N ASP A 85 4.44 -18.05 6.58
CA ASP A 85 5.43 -17.94 5.51
C ASP A 85 6.00 -16.51 5.37
N ASP A 86 5.70 -15.64 6.36
CA ASP A 86 6.08 -14.23 6.45
C ASP A 86 5.43 -13.31 5.39
N ALA A 87 4.39 -13.79 4.68
CA ALA A 87 3.64 -12.91 3.79
C ALA A 87 2.80 -11.93 4.60
N ARG A 88 2.79 -10.66 4.16
CA ARG A 88 2.00 -9.60 4.78
C ARG A 88 0.57 -9.61 4.26
N TRP A 89 -0.38 -9.52 5.19
CA TRP A 89 -1.80 -9.45 4.90
C TRP A 89 -2.41 -8.22 5.58
N GLU A 90 -3.20 -7.44 4.84
CA GLU A 90 -4.06 -6.39 5.39
C GLU A 90 -5.54 -6.73 5.26
N VAL A 91 -6.33 -6.31 6.24
CA VAL A 91 -7.78 -6.09 6.09
C VAL A 91 -7.99 -4.60 6.20
N TYR A 92 -8.61 -3.98 5.20
CA TYR A 92 -8.69 -2.53 5.12
C TYR A 92 -10.00 -2.04 4.53
N THR A 93 -10.34 -0.79 4.82
CA THR A 93 -11.38 -0.04 4.11
C THR A 93 -10.83 1.28 3.59
N VAL A 94 -11.37 1.77 2.46
CA VAL A 94 -11.03 3.08 1.91
C VAL A 94 -12.04 4.10 2.40
N LEU A 95 -11.56 5.09 3.15
CA LEU A 95 -12.39 6.18 3.68
C LEU A 95 -12.55 7.33 2.67
N SER A 96 -11.47 7.67 1.97
CA SER A 96 -11.47 8.69 0.93
C SER A 96 -10.25 8.57 0.02
N ASP A 97 -10.31 9.20 -1.15
CA ASP A 97 -9.12 9.41 -1.99
C ASP A 97 -8.20 10.47 -1.38
N SER A 98 -6.90 10.33 -1.63
CA SER A 98 -5.87 11.34 -1.33
C SER A 98 -5.18 11.79 -2.62
N GLU A 99 -4.96 13.10 -2.76
CA GLU A 99 -4.16 13.67 -3.85
C GLU A 99 -2.65 13.54 -3.58
N VAL A 100 -2.28 13.41 -2.31
CA VAL A 100 -0.89 13.32 -1.85
C VAL A 100 -0.54 11.85 -1.62
N PHE A 101 0.68 11.46 -2.02
CA PHE A 101 1.18 10.12 -1.76
C PHE A 101 1.42 9.92 -0.26
N GLY A 102 0.87 8.86 0.30
CA GLY A 102 0.97 8.52 1.71
C GLY A 102 2.40 8.14 2.13
N SER A 103 2.82 8.62 3.30
CA SER A 103 4.13 8.30 3.90
C SER A 103 4.03 7.29 5.05
N ALA A 104 2.93 6.52 5.12
CA ALA A 104 2.68 5.58 6.20
C ALA A 104 3.89 4.63 6.39
N PRO A 105 4.61 4.71 7.53
CA PRO A 105 5.74 3.85 7.78
C PRO A 105 5.23 2.48 8.18
N ILE A 106 5.70 1.43 7.50
CA ILE A 106 5.60 0.07 8.01
C ILE A 106 6.96 -0.27 8.61
N ASP A 107 7.00 -0.65 9.88
CA ASP A 107 8.21 -1.15 10.50
C ASP A 107 8.58 -2.52 9.89
N GLY A 108 9.83 -2.65 9.42
CA GLY A 108 10.35 -3.89 8.84
C GLY A 108 10.45 -3.92 7.31
N GLY A 109 11.17 -2.96 6.72
CA GLY A 109 12.03 -3.13 5.55
C GLY A 109 11.39 -3.44 4.19
N ASP A 110 10.12 -3.85 4.14
CA ASP A 110 9.43 -4.19 2.91
C ASP A 110 8.46 -3.06 2.55
N VAL A 111 8.87 -2.35 1.51
CA VAL A 111 8.35 -1.04 1.16
C VAL A 111 7.11 -1.25 0.30
N CYS A 112 5.95 -1.28 0.95
CA CYS A 112 4.68 -1.22 0.22
C CYS A 112 4.49 0.15 -0.46
N CYS A 113 5.02 1.24 0.11
CA CYS A 113 4.66 2.61 -0.24
C CYS A 113 5.80 3.64 -0.08
N ALA A 114 7.07 3.30 -0.28
CA ALA A 114 8.13 4.32 -0.34
C ALA A 114 8.55 4.48 -1.79
N THR A 115 8.43 5.72 -2.26
CA THR A 115 9.08 6.15 -3.49
C THR A 115 10.58 5.87 -3.37
N ALA A 116 11.18 5.32 -4.42
CA ALA A 116 12.63 5.34 -4.57
C ALA A 116 13.13 6.77 -4.29
N PRO A 117 14.26 6.96 -3.60
CA PRO A 117 14.75 8.29 -3.30
C PRO A 117 14.95 9.02 -4.63
N SER A 118 14.14 10.06 -4.85
CA SER A 118 14.36 11.03 -5.93
C SER A 118 15.82 11.45 -5.86
N GLU A 119 16.60 11.11 -6.88
CA GLU A 119 17.99 11.50 -6.97
C GLU A 119 18.08 13.00 -6.75
N SER A 120 18.88 13.38 -5.76
CA SER A 120 19.16 14.77 -5.46
C SER A 120 19.86 15.35 -6.67
N VAL A 121 19.15 16.18 -7.45
CA VAL A 121 19.78 16.98 -8.50
C VAL A 121 20.83 17.87 -7.85
N THR A 122 22.08 17.44 -7.96
CA THR A 122 23.23 18.21 -7.49
C THR A 122 23.41 19.35 -8.48
N LEU A 123 22.89 20.53 -8.12
CA LEU A 123 23.27 21.77 -8.78
C LEU A 123 24.77 21.95 -8.60
N THR A 124 25.52 21.58 -9.64
CA THR A 124 26.95 21.83 -9.71
C THR A 124 27.14 23.34 -9.86
N SER A 125 27.53 24.00 -8.76
CA SER A 125 28.06 25.36 -8.81
C SER A 125 29.29 25.38 -9.72
N LYS A 126 29.16 26.07 -10.85
CA LYS A 126 30.26 26.27 -11.81
C LYS A 126 31.20 27.34 -11.25
N THR A 127 32.32 26.92 -10.68
CA THR A 127 33.44 27.83 -10.37
C THR A 127 34.23 28.13 -11.64
N GLY A 128 34.18 29.40 -12.06
CA GLY A 128 35.26 30.19 -12.66
C GLY A 128 35.78 29.86 -14.08
N CYS A 129 35.98 30.88 -14.92
CA CYS A 129 37.33 31.45 -15.15
C CYS A 129 37.33 32.66 -16.12
N CYS A 130 38.26 33.58 -15.84
CA CYS A 130 38.90 34.62 -16.66
C CYS A 130 38.09 35.83 -17.16
#